data_AF-A0AAN8AT84-F1
#
_entry.id   AF-A0AAN8AT84-F1
#
_cell.length_a   1.000
_cell.length_b   1.000
_cell.length_c   1.000
_cell.angle_alpha   90.00
_cell.angle_beta   90.00
_cell.angle_gamma   90.00
#
_symmetry.space_group_name_H-M   'P 1'
#
loop_
_entity.id
_entity.type
_entity.pdbx_description
1 polymer ?
#
loop_
_entity_poly.entity_id
_entity_poly.type
_entity_poly.pdbx_seq_one_letter_code
_entity_poly.pdbx_strand_id
1 'polypeptide(L)'
;MSAKRSTVLGKTQLEDAPANHELPQRKALSLEAQRISNILKNCISGVEFVAILPSLLQLNSLSSVVDKELSIALHEHQLLEKRLETLECLKQGSDREQGSKAMARLEKDTKNSLRDLFRLAKAHPEAIAGLKAELGMKPALGESEYNLITELKKFQRRVVEKLLTTVDEELRHQLVLIKTSCNTHHLKSLASSQESQATSIQQLDANISTMNERVQYQQRYLKDINTYISLHLTKKSQAHTAALRMKISSKPQGIDQLNSLLNKLMFENRQAERVIQEKNEKVETEIENLLHHFDTEMEEKQAKLELNRMDYEREEEELKMLEKLFSVLEVECTQIQEKRRLAEEKRREEVKDLELKTKAAIIAQAWWRGYSTRKALKNKGKSKKAKKGKGKKTK
;
A
#
# COMPACT_ATOMS: atom_id res chain seq x y z
N MET A 1 105.42 25.92 -51.55
CA MET A 1 104.96 25.04 -52.64
C MET A 1 105.05 23.59 -52.17
N SER A 2 103.89 22.95 -52.06
CA SER A 2 103.58 21.51 -52.16
C SER A 2 104.33 20.42 -51.36
N ALA A 3 103.56 19.83 -50.43
CA ALA A 3 103.28 18.40 -50.23
C ALA A 3 104.40 17.38 -49.91
N LYS A 4 104.30 16.71 -48.75
CA LYS A 4 103.90 15.29 -48.61
C LYS A 4 104.07 14.74 -47.18
N ARG A 5 103.05 13.96 -46.77
CA ARG A 5 103.01 12.75 -45.93
C ARG A 5 104.24 12.32 -45.09
N SER A 6 103.91 11.87 -43.87
CA SER A 6 104.04 10.49 -43.36
C SER A 6 104.87 10.29 -42.08
N THR A 7 104.15 9.83 -41.04
CA THR A 7 104.43 8.68 -40.17
C THR A 7 105.70 8.64 -39.29
N VAL A 8 105.49 8.42 -37.98
CA VAL A 8 105.98 7.25 -37.19
C VAL A 8 106.26 7.62 -35.72
N LEU A 9 105.63 6.84 -34.84
CA LEU A 9 105.94 6.43 -33.46
C LEU A 9 107.06 7.11 -32.65
N GLY A 10 106.72 7.37 -31.37
CA GLY A 10 107.38 6.64 -30.29
C GLY A 10 107.64 7.39 -28.97
N LYS A 11 107.02 6.86 -27.89
CA LYS A 11 107.52 6.78 -26.48
C LYS A 11 107.57 8.12 -25.71
N THR A 12 107.31 8.27 -24.41
CA THR A 12 107.14 7.36 -23.24
C THR A 12 106.64 8.20 -22.05
N GLN A 13 105.89 7.57 -21.12
CA GLN A 13 105.84 7.83 -19.65
C GLN A 13 105.17 9.14 -19.17
N LEU A 14 104.40 9.20 -18.07
CA LEU A 14 104.26 8.35 -16.88
C LEU A 14 102.92 8.68 -16.15
N GLU A 15 102.25 7.65 -15.61
CA GLU A 15 101.45 7.57 -14.35
C GLU A 15 100.42 8.68 -13.98
N ASP A 16 99.19 8.41 -13.53
CA ASP A 16 98.68 7.31 -12.70
C ASP A 16 97.19 6.99 -12.97
N ALA A 17 96.85 5.71 -12.80
CA ALA A 17 95.49 5.16 -12.74
C ALA A 17 95.25 4.60 -11.31
N PRO A 18 94.15 3.87 -11.01
CA PRO A 18 92.73 4.19 -11.07
C PRO A 18 92.02 3.85 -9.73
N ALA A 19 90.71 4.08 -9.60
CA ALA A 19 89.88 3.27 -8.69
C ALA A 19 88.47 3.10 -9.26
N ASN A 20 88.23 1.92 -9.85
CA ASN A 20 86.90 1.38 -10.11
C ASN A 20 86.16 1.22 -8.78
N HIS A 21 84.86 1.55 -8.75
CA HIS A 21 83.95 0.83 -7.88
C HIS A 21 82.73 0.34 -8.65
N GLU A 22 82.64 -0.98 -8.66
CA GLU A 22 81.64 -1.84 -9.25
C GLU A 22 80.23 -1.52 -8.75
N LEU A 23 79.25 -1.75 -9.63
CA LEU A 23 77.84 -1.88 -9.29
C LEU A 23 77.65 -2.94 -8.18
N PRO A 24 77.03 -2.61 -7.02
CA PRO A 24 76.71 -3.63 -6.06
C PRO A 24 75.59 -4.52 -6.59
N GLN A 25 75.92 -5.80 -6.69
CA GLN A 25 75.02 -6.94 -6.81
C GLN A 25 73.73 -6.72 -6.03
N ARG A 26 72.59 -7.15 -6.59
CA ARG A 26 71.27 -7.11 -5.93
C ARG A 26 71.36 -7.81 -4.56
N LYS A 27 71.52 -7.02 -3.49
CA LYS A 27 71.45 -7.47 -2.11
C LYS A 27 70.11 -8.21 -1.93
N ALA A 28 70.18 -9.49 -1.57
CA ALA A 28 68.97 -10.26 -1.28
C ALA A 28 68.33 -9.68 0.00
N LEU A 29 67.01 -9.46 -0.04
CA LEU A 29 66.26 -9.00 1.13
C LEU A 29 66.41 -10.00 2.28
N SER A 30 66.49 -9.52 3.52
CA SER A 30 66.39 -10.37 4.71
C SER A 30 65.03 -11.09 4.73
N LEU A 31 64.92 -12.20 5.48
CA LEU A 31 63.66 -12.97 5.59
C LEU A 31 62.51 -12.10 6.10
N GLU A 32 62.78 -11.21 7.06
CA GLU A 32 61.86 -10.22 7.60
C GLU A 32 61.48 -9.17 6.56
N ALA A 33 62.45 -8.62 5.81
CA ALA A 33 62.19 -7.66 4.74
C ALA A 33 61.40 -8.31 3.58
N GLN A 34 61.64 -9.59 3.30
CA GLN A 34 60.89 -10.38 2.33
C GLN A 34 59.46 -10.65 2.80
N ARG A 35 59.25 -10.95 4.09
CA ARG A 35 57.90 -11.05 4.70
C ARG A 35 57.14 -9.73 4.58
N ILE A 36 57.76 -8.61 4.94
CA ILE A 36 57.15 -7.27 4.83
C ILE A 36 56.80 -6.96 3.36
N SER A 37 57.73 -7.22 2.43
CA SER A 37 57.49 -7.03 1.00
C SER A 37 56.34 -7.91 0.49
N ASN A 38 56.26 -9.18 0.93
CA ASN A 38 55.20 -10.11 0.53
C ASN A 38 53.83 -9.75 1.10
N ILE A 39 53.76 -9.27 2.34
CA ILE A 39 52.52 -8.75 2.93
C ILE A 39 52.04 -7.54 2.12
N LEU A 40 52.94 -6.60 1.81
CA LEU A 40 52.61 -5.42 1.03
C LEU A 40 52.14 -5.79 -0.39
N LYS A 41 52.78 -6.78 -1.04
CA LYS A 41 52.31 -7.35 -2.33
C LYS A 41 50.91 -7.93 -2.23
N ASN A 42 50.63 -8.71 -1.18
CA ASN A 42 49.33 -9.34 -0.98
C ASN A 42 48.21 -8.33 -0.70
N CYS A 43 48.52 -7.24 0.02
CA CYS A 43 47.56 -6.16 0.22
C CYS A 43 47.27 -5.41 -1.08
N ILE A 44 48.31 -5.11 -1.86
CA ILE A 44 48.15 -4.44 -3.17
C ILE A 44 47.35 -5.33 -4.13
N SER A 45 47.63 -6.63 -4.20
CA SER A 45 46.88 -7.55 -5.07
C SER A 45 45.42 -7.69 -4.65
N GLY A 46 45.14 -7.63 -3.34
CA GLY A 46 43.77 -7.62 -2.83
C GLY A 46 42.99 -6.36 -3.26
N VAL A 47 43.60 -5.18 -3.13
CA VAL A 47 42.99 -3.91 -3.58
C VAL A 47 42.77 -3.92 -5.10
N GLU A 48 43.74 -4.43 -5.85
CA GLU A 48 43.61 -4.59 -7.31
C GLU A 48 42.43 -5.49 -7.70
N PHE A 49 42.20 -6.61 -7.00
CA PHE A 49 41.10 -7.51 -7.31
C PHE A 49 39.73 -6.86 -7.11
N VAL A 50 39.52 -6.13 -6.00
CA VAL A 50 38.25 -5.41 -5.75
C VAL A 50 38.01 -4.33 -6.79
N ALA A 51 39.06 -3.59 -7.16
CA ALA A 51 38.96 -2.52 -8.15
C ALA A 51 38.51 -3.02 -9.54
N ILE A 52 38.79 -4.29 -9.85
CA ILE A 52 38.46 -4.91 -11.14
C ILE A 52 37.14 -5.68 -11.07
N LEU A 53 36.65 -6.03 -9.87
CA LEU A 53 35.48 -6.87 -9.66
C LEU A 53 34.21 -6.40 -10.40
N PRO A 54 33.80 -5.11 -10.39
CA PRO A 54 32.61 -4.67 -11.11
C PRO A 54 32.69 -4.94 -12.62
N SER A 55 33.87 -4.70 -13.19
CA SER A 55 34.16 -4.92 -14.60
C SER A 55 34.24 -6.42 -14.94
N LEU A 56 34.66 -7.27 -13.99
CA LEU A 56 34.60 -8.73 -14.12
C LEU A 56 33.17 -9.28 -14.10
N LEU A 57 32.29 -8.73 -13.25
CA LEU A 57 30.89 -9.13 -13.19
C LEU A 57 30.15 -8.83 -14.50
N GLN A 58 30.51 -7.72 -15.17
CA GLN A 58 30.02 -7.41 -16.52
C GLN A 58 30.55 -8.39 -17.57
N LEU A 59 31.85 -8.73 -17.52
CA LEU A 59 32.48 -9.62 -18.49
C LEU A 59 32.03 -11.09 -18.35
N ASN A 60 31.77 -11.58 -17.14
CA ASN A 60 31.30 -12.94 -16.89
C ASN A 60 29.89 -13.20 -17.48
N SER A 61 29.11 -12.15 -17.72
CA SER A 61 27.83 -12.28 -18.46
C SER A 61 28.01 -12.48 -19.97
N LEU A 62 29.23 -12.26 -20.50
CA LEU A 62 29.55 -12.23 -21.93
C LEU A 62 30.61 -13.25 -22.36
N SER A 63 31.41 -13.78 -21.43
CA SER A 63 32.57 -14.64 -21.74
C SER A 63 32.35 -16.09 -21.33
N SER A 64 32.71 -17.04 -22.20
CA SER A 64 32.66 -18.49 -21.96
C SER A 64 34.00 -19.08 -21.47
N VAL A 65 34.98 -18.23 -21.12
CA VAL A 65 36.40 -18.65 -21.00
C VAL A 65 36.93 -18.62 -19.55
N VAL A 66 36.08 -18.37 -18.56
CA VAL A 66 36.50 -18.36 -17.15
C VAL A 66 36.50 -19.77 -16.58
N ASP A 67 37.48 -20.05 -15.71
CA ASP A 67 37.48 -21.24 -14.84
C ASP A 67 36.07 -21.48 -14.26
N LYS A 68 35.58 -22.72 -14.38
CA LYS A 68 34.19 -23.07 -14.09
C LYS A 68 33.81 -22.72 -12.65
N GLU A 69 34.73 -22.92 -11.72
CA GLU A 69 34.53 -22.62 -10.30
C GLU A 69 34.46 -21.10 -10.04
N LEU A 70 35.32 -20.32 -10.68
CA LEU A 70 35.33 -18.85 -10.58
C LEU A 70 34.09 -18.23 -11.25
N SER A 71 33.65 -18.76 -12.40
CA SER A 71 32.47 -18.28 -13.11
C SER A 71 31.17 -18.51 -12.30
N ILE A 72 31.05 -19.67 -11.64
CA ILE A 72 29.92 -19.98 -10.74
C ILE A 72 29.92 -18.99 -9.57
N ALA A 73 31.05 -18.80 -8.90
CA ALA A 73 31.14 -17.89 -7.77
C ALA A 73 30.84 -16.43 -8.15
N LEU A 74 31.27 -15.99 -9.34
CA LEU A 74 30.96 -14.65 -9.86
C LEU A 74 29.46 -14.49 -10.15
N HIS A 75 28.82 -15.51 -10.72
CA HIS A 75 27.36 -15.50 -10.97
C HIS A 75 26.55 -15.48 -9.67
N GLU A 76 26.95 -16.26 -8.67
CA GLU A 76 26.33 -16.24 -7.33
C GLU A 76 26.48 -14.86 -6.67
N HIS A 77 27.64 -14.23 -6.77
CA HIS A 77 27.88 -12.89 -6.26
C HIS A 77 26.98 -11.85 -6.94
N GLN A 78 26.87 -11.91 -8.27
CA GLN A 78 26.00 -11.02 -9.05
C GLN A 78 24.52 -11.20 -8.68
N LEU A 79 24.08 -12.42 -8.36
CA LEU A 79 22.73 -12.68 -7.90
C LEU A 79 22.47 -12.07 -6.52
N LEU A 80 23.45 -12.14 -5.61
CA LEU A 80 23.35 -11.51 -4.29
C LEU A 80 23.30 -9.98 -4.40
N GLU A 81 24.10 -9.39 -5.30
CA GLU A 81 24.10 -7.94 -5.59
C GLU A 81 22.73 -7.47 -6.09
N LYS A 82 22.14 -8.17 -7.09
CA LYS A 82 20.78 -7.84 -7.60
C LYS A 82 19.70 -7.96 -6.54
N ARG A 83 19.80 -8.96 -5.64
CA ARG A 83 18.87 -9.13 -4.51
C ARG A 83 19.02 -8.01 -3.49
N LEU A 84 20.24 -7.51 -3.27
CA LEU A 84 20.52 -6.42 -2.35
C LEU A 84 19.93 -5.12 -2.87
N GLU A 85 20.16 -4.82 -4.16
CA GLU A 85 19.59 -3.66 -4.84
C GLU A 85 18.05 -3.68 -4.83
N THR A 86 17.44 -4.83 -5.11
CA THR A 86 15.97 -5.00 -5.08
C THR A 86 15.38 -4.76 -3.68
N LEU A 87 16.06 -5.24 -2.62
CA LEU A 87 15.61 -5.03 -1.23
C LEU A 87 15.86 -3.60 -0.74
N GLU A 88 16.89 -2.92 -1.25
CA GLU A 88 17.11 -1.50 -1.00
C GLU A 88 16.01 -0.64 -1.64
N CYS A 89 15.52 -0.99 -2.83
CA CYS A 89 14.35 -0.35 -3.45
C CYS A 89 13.05 -0.60 -2.65
N LEU A 90 12.83 -1.81 -2.15
CA LEU A 90 11.61 -2.18 -1.40
C LEU A 90 11.53 -1.57 0.01
N LYS A 91 12.66 -1.19 0.62
CA LYS A 91 12.72 -0.52 1.94
C LYS A 91 12.01 0.85 1.99
N GLN A 92 11.60 1.42 0.86
CA GLN A 92 10.80 2.65 0.81
C GLN A 92 9.30 2.43 1.12
N GLY A 93 8.81 1.18 1.20
CA GLY A 93 7.40 0.85 1.46
C GLY A 93 7.18 -0.14 2.63
N SER A 94 6.70 0.39 3.75
CA SER A 94 5.80 -0.23 4.75
C SER A 94 6.08 -1.57 5.48
N ASP A 95 7.31 -2.04 5.73
CA ASP A 95 7.51 -3.02 6.84
C ASP A 95 8.96 -3.07 7.39
N ARG A 96 9.23 -2.37 8.52
CA ARG A 96 10.60 -2.06 8.96
C ARG A 96 11.34 -3.21 9.66
N GLU A 97 10.63 -4.10 10.34
CA GLU A 97 11.27 -5.07 11.25
C GLU A 97 11.74 -6.35 10.54
N GLN A 98 10.92 -6.89 9.64
CA GLN A 98 11.23 -8.10 8.89
C GLN A 98 12.24 -7.83 7.75
N GLY A 99 12.14 -6.65 7.12
CA GLY A 99 13.11 -6.17 6.12
C GLY A 99 14.50 -5.90 6.70
N SER A 100 14.61 -5.44 7.95
CA SER A 100 15.92 -5.21 8.60
C SER A 100 16.69 -6.51 8.84
N LYS A 101 16.00 -7.57 9.30
CA LYS A 101 16.63 -8.89 9.53
C LYS A 101 17.02 -9.57 8.22
N ALA A 102 16.19 -9.45 7.17
CA ALA A 102 16.48 -9.98 5.85
C ALA A 102 17.68 -9.29 5.19
N MET A 103 17.78 -7.96 5.32
CA MET A 103 18.92 -7.21 4.79
C MET A 103 20.22 -7.53 5.54
N ALA A 104 20.21 -7.65 6.87
CA ALA A 104 21.40 -8.03 7.63
C ALA A 104 21.94 -9.43 7.24
N ARG A 105 21.04 -10.36 6.90
CA ARG A 105 21.42 -11.68 6.37
C ARG A 105 22.05 -11.55 4.98
N LEU A 106 21.44 -10.79 4.09
CA LEU A 106 21.94 -10.61 2.73
C LEU A 106 23.28 -9.88 2.66
N GLU A 107 23.51 -8.88 3.52
CA GLU A 107 24.82 -8.25 3.67
C GLU A 107 25.90 -9.23 4.11
N LYS A 108 25.56 -10.13 5.05
CA LYS A 108 26.47 -11.17 5.51
C LYS A 108 26.80 -12.15 4.38
N ASP A 109 25.80 -12.55 3.60
CA ASP A 109 25.98 -13.46 2.47
C ASP A 109 26.83 -12.82 1.36
N THR A 110 26.63 -11.52 1.09
CA THR A 110 27.44 -10.75 0.13
C THR A 110 28.90 -10.66 0.57
N LYS A 111 29.15 -10.42 1.87
CA LYS A 111 30.51 -10.40 2.45
C LYS A 111 31.20 -11.76 2.35
N ASN A 112 30.48 -12.84 2.62
CA ASN A 112 31.00 -14.20 2.49
C ASN A 112 31.34 -14.52 1.04
N SER A 113 30.44 -14.18 0.11
CA SER A 113 30.66 -14.36 -1.33
C SER A 113 31.88 -13.60 -1.84
N LEU A 114 32.09 -12.34 -1.41
CA LEU A 114 33.32 -11.58 -1.70
C LEU A 114 34.56 -12.31 -1.17
N ARG A 115 34.52 -12.81 0.06
CA ARG A 115 35.64 -13.53 0.68
C ARG A 115 35.96 -14.82 -0.08
N ASP A 116 34.95 -15.52 -0.57
CA ASP A 116 35.13 -16.75 -1.32
C ASP A 116 35.66 -16.46 -2.74
N LEU A 117 35.19 -15.40 -3.39
CA LEU A 117 35.79 -14.88 -4.63
C LEU A 117 37.27 -14.51 -4.45
N PHE A 118 37.64 -13.86 -3.35
CA PHE A 118 39.03 -13.56 -3.04
C PHE A 118 39.88 -14.81 -2.82
N ARG A 119 39.32 -15.84 -2.18
CA ARG A 119 40.01 -17.12 -1.98
C ARG A 119 40.26 -17.82 -3.31
N LEU A 120 39.25 -17.85 -4.18
CA LEU A 120 39.34 -18.42 -5.53
C LEU A 120 40.33 -17.63 -6.40
N ALA A 121 40.29 -16.30 -6.36
CA ALA A 121 41.23 -15.42 -7.06
C ALA A 121 42.69 -15.64 -6.61
N LYS A 122 42.89 -15.98 -5.33
CA LYS A 122 44.20 -16.30 -4.78
C LYS A 122 44.66 -17.73 -5.15
N ALA A 123 43.73 -18.67 -5.23
CA ALA A 123 44.01 -20.06 -5.64
C ALA A 123 44.32 -20.17 -7.14
N HIS A 124 43.71 -19.31 -7.97
CA HIS A 124 43.83 -19.31 -9.42
C HIS A 124 44.39 -17.97 -9.96
N PRO A 125 45.65 -17.62 -9.65
CA PRO A 125 46.24 -16.35 -10.09
C PRO A 125 46.33 -16.22 -11.63
N GLU A 126 46.45 -17.35 -12.34
CA GLU A 126 46.51 -17.40 -13.81
C GLU A 126 45.18 -17.03 -14.45
N ALA A 127 44.06 -17.49 -13.89
CA ALA A 127 42.71 -17.14 -14.35
C ALA A 127 42.44 -15.63 -14.19
N ILE A 128 42.86 -15.06 -13.06
CA ILE A 128 42.75 -13.61 -12.81
C ILE A 128 43.68 -12.80 -13.71
N ALA A 129 44.89 -13.30 -14.00
CA ALA A 129 45.81 -12.65 -14.93
C ALA A 129 45.28 -12.65 -16.37
N GLY A 130 44.65 -13.75 -16.81
CA GLY A 130 43.97 -13.85 -18.11
C GLY A 130 42.81 -12.86 -18.22
N LEU A 131 41.95 -12.82 -17.22
CA LEU A 131 40.85 -11.84 -17.13
C LEU A 131 41.34 -10.39 -17.15
N LYS A 132 42.43 -10.11 -16.43
CA LYS A 132 43.10 -8.79 -16.43
C LYS A 132 43.62 -8.40 -17.82
N ALA A 133 44.08 -9.36 -18.62
CA ALA A 133 44.58 -9.12 -19.96
C ALA A 133 43.44 -8.87 -20.95
N GLU A 134 42.34 -9.63 -20.86
CA GLU A 134 41.13 -9.44 -21.69
C GLU A 134 40.47 -8.07 -21.44
N LEU A 135 40.46 -7.64 -20.18
CA LEU A 135 39.73 -6.45 -19.76
C LEU A 135 40.47 -5.14 -20.10
N GLY A 136 41.79 -5.20 -20.32
CA GLY A 136 42.63 -4.02 -20.48
C GLY A 136 42.74 -3.21 -19.17
N MET A 137 43.95 -3.12 -18.60
CA MET A 137 44.23 -2.48 -17.29
C MET A 137 43.81 -1.01 -17.13
N LYS A 138 43.52 -0.29 -18.22
CA LYS A 138 43.16 1.13 -18.22
C LYS A 138 41.67 1.42 -18.44
N PRO A 139 40.96 0.80 -19.40
CA PRO A 139 39.54 1.10 -19.63
C PRO A 139 38.58 0.59 -18.55
N ALA A 140 39.01 -0.36 -17.70
CA ALA A 140 38.14 -1.00 -16.72
C ALA A 140 38.31 -0.54 -15.27
N LEU A 141 39.24 0.38 -15.01
CA LEU A 141 39.44 1.02 -13.71
C LEU A 141 39.07 2.50 -13.80
N GLY A 142 38.44 3.03 -12.76
CA GLY A 142 38.32 4.47 -12.57
C GLY A 142 39.69 5.14 -12.39
N GLU A 143 39.79 6.42 -12.76
CA GLU A 143 41.04 7.20 -12.69
C GLU A 143 41.59 7.28 -11.25
N SER A 144 40.69 7.34 -10.26
CA SER A 144 41.01 7.31 -8.84
C SER A 144 41.66 5.99 -8.38
N GLU A 145 41.09 4.87 -8.79
CA GLU A 145 41.51 3.52 -8.42
C GLU A 145 42.87 3.19 -9.05
N TYR A 146 43.06 3.57 -10.31
CA TYR A 146 44.32 3.42 -11.03
C TYR A 146 45.45 4.24 -10.37
N ASN A 147 45.18 5.49 -10.01
CA ASN A 147 46.15 6.36 -9.35
C ASN A 147 46.54 5.81 -7.96
N LEU A 148 45.57 5.35 -7.17
CA LEU A 148 45.81 4.73 -5.87
C LEU A 148 46.72 3.50 -5.97
N ILE A 149 46.41 2.55 -6.87
CA ILE A 149 47.21 1.35 -7.08
C ILE A 149 48.63 1.70 -7.55
N THR A 150 48.76 2.73 -8.40
CA THR A 150 50.07 3.19 -8.91
C THR A 150 50.94 3.79 -7.81
N GLU A 151 50.36 4.62 -6.93
CA GLU A 151 51.08 5.19 -5.78
C GLU A 151 51.46 4.12 -4.74
N LEU A 152 50.58 3.14 -4.48
CA LEU A 152 50.91 2.02 -3.60
C LEU A 152 52.09 1.18 -4.12
N LYS A 153 52.19 0.98 -5.44
CA LYS A 153 53.35 0.34 -6.08
C LYS A 153 54.62 1.18 -5.98
N LYS A 154 54.54 2.51 -6.05
CA LYS A 154 55.68 3.42 -5.82
C LYS A 154 56.14 3.36 -4.37
N PHE A 155 55.21 3.36 -3.42
CA PHE A 155 55.50 3.22 -1.99
C PHE A 155 56.22 1.90 -1.70
N GLN A 156 55.74 0.79 -2.28
CA GLN A 156 56.39 -0.51 -2.16
C GLN A 156 57.87 -0.48 -2.62
N ARG A 157 58.18 0.18 -3.74
CA ARG A 157 59.57 0.32 -4.21
C ARG A 157 60.44 1.05 -3.19
N ARG A 158 59.97 2.17 -2.66
CA ARG A 158 60.70 2.95 -1.64
C ARG A 158 60.93 2.18 -0.34
N VAL A 159 59.94 1.39 0.08
CA VAL A 159 60.08 0.53 1.27
C VAL A 159 61.14 -0.55 1.02
N VAL A 160 61.15 -1.16 -0.17
CA VAL A 160 62.19 -2.13 -0.54
C VAL A 160 63.58 -1.48 -0.59
N GLU A 161 63.72 -0.27 -1.13
CA GLU A 161 64.99 0.48 -1.18
C GLU A 161 65.54 0.76 0.23
N LYS A 162 64.70 1.23 1.15
CA LYS A 162 65.10 1.49 2.55
C LYS A 162 65.44 0.22 3.32
N LEU A 163 64.85 -0.92 2.95
CA LEU A 163 65.18 -2.22 3.54
C LEU A 163 66.51 -2.80 3.00
N LEU A 164 67.13 -2.16 1.99
CA LEU A 164 68.40 -2.58 1.38
C LEU A 164 69.61 -1.69 1.76
N THR A 165 69.40 -0.53 2.39
CA THR A 165 70.44 0.43 2.81
C THR A 165 71.02 0.12 4.20
N THR A 166 72.35 0.10 4.35
CA THR A 166 73.04 -0.17 5.64
C THR A 166 73.51 1.10 6.35
N VAL A 167 73.46 1.11 7.69
CA VAL A 167 73.76 2.28 8.55
C VAL A 167 75.17 2.88 8.36
N ASP A 168 76.15 2.06 7.97
CA ASP A 168 77.54 2.50 7.74
C ASP A 168 77.74 3.24 6.40
N GLU A 169 76.87 3.00 5.42
CA GLU A 169 76.91 3.72 4.13
C GLU A 169 76.46 5.19 4.32
N GLU A 170 75.59 5.46 5.29
CA GLU A 170 75.06 6.80 5.60
C GLU A 170 76.11 7.71 6.29
N LEU A 171 76.95 7.15 7.18
CA LEU A 171 77.90 7.93 7.99
C LEU A 171 79.15 8.38 7.22
N ARG A 172 79.58 7.60 6.23
CA ARG A 172 80.79 7.90 5.43
C ARG A 172 80.62 9.13 4.55
N HIS A 173 79.40 9.41 4.11
CA HIS A 173 79.09 10.61 3.33
C HIS A 173 79.25 11.91 4.13
N GLN A 174 79.09 11.87 5.45
CA GLN A 174 79.18 13.07 6.29
C GLN A 174 80.62 13.43 6.69
N LEU A 175 81.52 12.45 6.80
CA LEU A 175 82.87 12.64 7.36
C LEU A 175 83.88 13.22 6.36
N VAL A 176 83.66 13.02 5.05
CA VAL A 176 84.56 13.49 3.98
C VAL A 176 84.54 15.02 3.84
N LEU A 177 83.45 15.68 4.22
CA LEU A 177 83.33 17.14 4.07
C LEU A 177 84.19 17.96 5.04
N ILE A 178 84.60 17.39 6.18
CA ILE A 178 85.09 18.18 7.31
C ILE A 178 86.63 18.38 7.28
N LYS A 179 87.37 17.53 6.57
CA LYS A 179 88.83 17.39 6.76
C LYS A 179 89.73 18.30 5.89
N THR A 180 89.18 19.10 4.97
CA THR A 180 89.97 19.76 3.90
C THR A 180 90.34 21.23 4.16
N SER A 181 90.01 21.83 5.31
CA SER A 181 89.90 23.30 5.41
C SER A 181 90.88 24.06 6.33
N CYS A 182 92.13 23.63 6.58
CA CYS A 182 93.02 24.48 7.39
C CYS A 182 94.51 24.40 7.02
N ASN A 183 95.07 25.50 6.47
CA ASN A 183 96.48 25.89 6.60
C ASN A 183 96.70 27.39 6.27
N THR A 184 97.74 27.94 6.87
CA THR A 184 97.88 29.32 7.40
C THR A 184 98.55 30.31 6.44
N HIS A 185 98.29 30.23 5.13
CA HIS A 185 98.72 31.22 4.14
C HIS A 185 97.58 32.13 3.63
N HIS A 186 96.37 31.96 4.17
CA HIS A 186 95.15 32.65 3.72
C HIS A 186 95.00 34.09 4.22
N LEU A 187 95.69 34.54 5.27
CA LEU A 187 95.39 35.81 5.93
C LEU A 187 95.66 37.08 5.10
N LYS A 188 96.61 37.06 4.17
CA LYS A 188 96.92 38.22 3.31
C LYS A 188 96.14 38.23 2.00
N SER A 189 95.75 37.06 1.50
CA SER A 189 94.71 36.89 0.46
C SER A 189 93.32 37.22 1.01
N LEU A 190 93.09 37.01 2.31
CA LEU A 190 91.86 37.35 3.01
C LEU A 190 91.59 38.85 2.98
N ALA A 191 92.59 39.71 3.18
CA ALA A 191 92.34 41.16 3.20
C ALA A 191 91.85 41.71 1.84
N SER A 192 92.45 41.27 0.72
CA SER A 192 92.00 41.65 -0.63
C SER A 192 90.74 40.91 -1.09
N SER A 193 90.56 39.66 -0.66
CA SER A 193 89.31 38.90 -0.81
C SER A 193 88.18 39.52 0.01
N GLN A 194 88.45 40.09 1.18
CA GLN A 194 87.46 40.69 2.08
C GLN A 194 86.96 42.04 1.55
N GLU A 195 87.80 42.80 0.85
CA GLU A 195 87.38 44.05 0.19
C GLU A 195 86.54 43.78 -1.08
N SER A 196 86.92 42.77 -1.88
CA SER A 196 86.07 42.30 -3.00
C SER A 196 84.79 41.60 -2.52
N GLN A 197 84.81 40.92 -1.37
CA GLN A 197 83.62 40.40 -0.72
C GLN A 197 82.74 41.52 -0.16
N ALA A 198 83.30 42.59 0.40
CA ALA A 198 82.52 43.73 0.89
C ALA A 198 81.75 44.44 -0.22
N THR A 199 82.38 44.64 -1.39
CA THR A 199 81.69 45.22 -2.57
C THR A 199 80.64 44.27 -3.15
N SER A 200 80.91 42.95 -3.18
CA SER A 200 79.93 41.93 -3.56
C SER A 200 78.75 41.84 -2.58
N ILE A 201 79.01 41.97 -1.27
CA ILE A 201 77.98 42.04 -0.22
C ILE A 201 77.12 43.29 -0.41
N GLN A 202 77.71 44.45 -0.68
CA GLN A 202 76.93 45.67 -0.96
C GLN A 202 76.06 45.53 -2.21
N GLN A 203 76.56 44.88 -3.27
CA GLN A 203 75.75 44.58 -4.47
C GLN A 203 74.63 43.57 -4.17
N LEU A 204 74.90 42.55 -3.35
CA LEU A 204 73.89 41.59 -2.91
C LEU A 204 72.84 42.25 -2.01
N ASP A 205 73.22 43.14 -1.10
CA ASP A 205 72.30 43.89 -0.24
C ASP A 205 71.42 44.86 -1.05
N ALA A 206 71.96 45.49 -2.08
CA ALA A 206 71.19 46.28 -3.03
C ALA A 206 70.17 45.41 -3.79
N ASN A 207 70.59 44.22 -4.25
CA ASN A 207 69.70 43.25 -4.90
C ASN A 207 68.63 42.68 -3.94
N ILE A 208 68.98 42.45 -2.68
CA ILE A 208 68.03 42.02 -1.64
C ILE A 208 67.01 43.12 -1.38
N SER A 209 67.45 44.38 -1.31
CA SER A 209 66.55 45.53 -1.11
C SER A 209 65.54 45.66 -2.25
N THR A 210 65.99 45.57 -3.51
CA THR A 210 65.10 45.62 -4.69
C THR A 210 64.16 44.42 -4.76
N MET A 211 64.64 43.21 -4.43
CA MET A 211 63.78 42.02 -4.33
C MET A 211 62.75 42.15 -3.20
N ASN A 212 63.14 42.74 -2.06
CA ASN A 212 62.24 42.97 -0.93
C ASN A 212 61.14 43.97 -1.27
N GLU A 213 61.46 45.05 -1.99
CA GLU A 213 60.46 45.97 -2.54
C GLU A 213 59.49 45.26 -3.50
N ARG A 214 60.00 44.38 -4.36
CA ARG A 214 59.15 43.57 -5.27
C ARG A 214 58.24 42.62 -4.50
N VAL A 215 58.74 41.97 -3.45
CA VAL A 215 57.95 41.09 -2.57
C VAL A 215 56.87 41.89 -1.85
N GLN A 216 57.18 43.07 -1.31
CA GLN A 216 56.18 43.93 -0.68
C GLN A 216 55.10 44.37 -1.67
N TYR A 217 55.48 44.72 -2.89
CA TYR A 217 54.52 45.05 -3.95
C TYR A 217 53.60 43.86 -4.26
N GLN A 218 54.16 42.67 -4.45
CA GLN A 218 53.38 41.45 -4.70
C GLN A 218 52.47 41.09 -3.52
N GLN A 219 52.93 41.26 -2.28
CA GLN A 219 52.11 41.04 -1.09
C GLN A 219 50.92 42.00 -1.03
N ARG A 220 51.13 43.30 -1.34
CA ARG A 220 50.02 44.27 -1.42
C ARG A 220 49.04 43.90 -2.53
N TYR A 221 49.55 43.57 -3.72
CA TYR A 221 48.72 43.15 -4.84
C TYR A 221 47.88 41.89 -4.53
N LEU A 222 48.48 40.89 -3.90
CA LEU A 222 47.76 39.69 -3.46
C LEU A 222 46.72 40.01 -2.39
N LYS A 223 47.01 40.93 -1.47
CA LYS A 223 46.07 41.37 -0.44
C LYS A 223 44.85 42.07 -1.07
N ASP A 224 45.08 42.90 -2.08
CA ASP A 224 44.03 43.62 -2.81
C ASP A 224 43.16 42.67 -3.65
N ILE A 225 43.76 41.66 -4.28
CA ILE A 225 43.01 40.58 -4.94
C ILE A 225 42.16 39.81 -3.93
N ASN A 226 42.72 39.50 -2.76
CA ASN A 226 42.03 38.68 -1.77
C ASN A 226 40.85 39.42 -1.12
N THR A 227 40.98 40.72 -0.88
CA THR A 227 39.86 41.58 -0.45
C THR A 227 38.79 41.68 -1.53
N TYR A 228 39.17 41.84 -2.81
CA TYR A 228 38.24 41.84 -3.93
C TYR A 228 37.45 40.51 -4.04
N ILE A 229 38.15 39.38 -3.97
CA ILE A 229 37.54 38.04 -4.00
C ILE A 229 36.57 37.86 -2.82
N SER A 230 36.98 38.24 -1.60
CA SER A 230 36.13 38.14 -0.41
C SER A 230 34.86 38.98 -0.52
N LEU A 231 34.98 40.21 -1.04
CA LEU A 231 33.84 41.12 -1.21
C LEU A 231 32.87 40.61 -2.29
N HIS A 232 33.39 40.03 -3.37
CA HIS A 232 32.56 39.43 -4.40
C HIS A 232 31.86 38.15 -3.92
N LEU A 233 32.56 37.30 -3.15
CA LEU A 233 32.02 36.07 -2.59
C LEU A 233 30.91 36.33 -1.56
N THR A 234 31.11 37.33 -0.69
CA THR A 234 30.10 37.78 0.29
C THR A 234 28.88 38.39 -0.39
N LYS A 235 29.06 39.23 -1.41
CA LYS A 235 27.93 39.80 -2.16
C LYS A 235 27.11 38.73 -2.88
N LYS A 236 27.77 37.73 -3.49
CA LYS A 236 27.10 36.61 -4.17
C LYS A 236 26.38 35.68 -3.19
N SER A 237 26.98 35.38 -2.04
CA SER A 237 26.33 34.56 -1.00
C SER A 237 25.14 35.28 -0.37
N GLN A 238 25.21 36.60 -0.17
CA GLN A 238 24.12 37.40 0.38
C GLN A 238 22.92 37.48 -0.59
N ALA A 239 23.18 37.65 -1.89
CA ALA A 239 22.12 37.60 -2.91
C ALA A 239 21.44 36.21 -2.99
N HIS A 240 22.23 35.13 -2.94
CA HIS A 240 21.70 33.76 -2.98
C HIS A 240 20.89 33.41 -1.73
N THR A 241 21.38 33.82 -0.55
CA THR A 241 20.66 33.62 0.72
C THR A 241 19.38 34.45 0.78
N ALA A 242 19.36 35.67 0.25
CA ALA A 242 18.14 36.48 0.13
C ALA A 242 17.10 35.83 -0.80
N ALA A 243 17.52 35.32 -1.97
CA ALA A 243 16.63 34.63 -2.91
C ALA A 243 16.06 33.32 -2.34
N LEU A 244 16.87 32.54 -1.62
CA LEU A 244 16.40 31.36 -0.91
C LEU A 244 15.43 31.72 0.22
N ARG A 245 15.71 32.77 0.99
CA ARG A 245 14.84 33.24 2.08
C ARG A 245 13.47 33.68 1.55
N MET A 246 13.41 34.41 0.44
CA MET A 246 12.17 34.77 -0.27
C MET A 246 11.38 33.52 -0.72
N LYS A 247 12.06 32.52 -1.29
CA LYS A 247 11.40 31.26 -1.67
C LYS A 247 10.88 30.51 -0.44
N ILE A 248 11.66 30.46 0.64
CA ILE A 248 11.29 29.82 1.90
C ILE A 248 10.13 30.56 2.57
N SER A 249 10.02 31.88 2.47
CA SER A 249 8.87 32.62 3.01
C SER A 249 7.61 32.51 2.15
N SER A 250 7.74 32.33 0.82
CA SER A 250 6.59 32.16 -0.07
C SER A 250 5.89 30.81 0.07
N LYS A 251 6.63 29.74 0.39
CA LYS A 251 6.08 28.37 0.49
C LYS A 251 5.06 28.21 1.63
N PRO A 252 5.32 28.66 2.88
CA PRO A 252 4.35 28.68 3.97
C PRO A 252 3.07 29.42 3.58
N GLN A 253 3.18 30.56 2.90
CA GLN A 253 2.01 31.33 2.46
C GLN A 253 1.14 30.53 1.46
N GLY A 254 1.74 29.76 0.56
CA GLY A 254 1.01 28.84 -0.32
C GLY A 254 0.36 27.68 0.44
N ILE A 255 1.03 27.15 1.46
CA ILE A 255 0.48 26.11 2.36
C ILE A 255 -0.72 26.66 3.14
N ASP A 256 -0.62 27.87 3.68
CA ASP A 256 -1.70 28.52 4.42
C ASP A 256 -2.92 28.80 3.54
N GLN A 257 -2.69 29.25 2.29
CA GLN A 257 -3.76 29.41 1.31
C GLN A 257 -4.44 28.07 1.00
N LEU A 258 -3.68 27.00 0.76
CA LEU A 258 -4.23 25.67 0.50
C LEU A 258 -5.03 25.15 1.70
N ASN A 259 -4.51 25.35 2.91
CA ASN A 259 -5.19 24.97 4.15
C ASN A 259 -6.49 25.75 4.34
N SER A 260 -6.50 27.05 4.02
CA SER A 260 -7.72 27.85 4.07
C SER A 260 -8.79 27.38 3.07
N LEU A 261 -8.38 27.00 1.86
CA LEU A 261 -9.27 26.45 0.84
C LEU A 261 -9.80 25.07 1.27
N LEU A 262 -8.94 24.22 1.82
CA LEU A 262 -9.32 22.91 2.33
C LEU A 262 -10.34 23.05 3.48
N ASN A 263 -10.08 23.94 4.43
CA ASN A 263 -11.01 24.21 5.53
C ASN A 263 -12.36 24.73 5.03
N LYS A 264 -12.36 25.60 4.02
CA LYS A 264 -13.59 26.08 3.38
C LYS A 264 -14.37 24.94 2.73
N LEU A 265 -13.71 24.10 1.93
CA LEU A 265 -14.34 22.95 1.28
C LEU A 265 -14.87 21.93 2.30
N MET A 266 -14.12 21.66 3.37
CA MET A 266 -14.59 20.78 4.45
C MET A 266 -15.84 21.35 5.15
N PHE A 267 -15.89 22.66 5.35
CA PHE A 267 -17.04 23.31 5.95
C PHE A 267 -18.28 23.29 5.04
N GLU A 268 -18.10 23.54 3.74
CA GLU A 268 -19.16 23.42 2.73
C GLU A 268 -19.68 21.97 2.63
N ASN A 269 -18.77 20.99 2.61
CA ASN A 269 -19.15 19.57 2.57
C ASN A 269 -19.94 19.15 3.82
N ARG A 270 -19.48 19.54 5.02
CA ARG A 270 -20.21 19.28 6.27
C ARG A 270 -21.60 19.91 6.27
N GLN A 271 -21.76 21.10 5.70
CA GLN A 271 -23.08 21.72 5.57
C GLN A 271 -23.98 20.97 4.59
N ALA A 272 -23.45 20.56 3.44
CA ALA A 272 -24.19 19.76 2.46
C ALA A 272 -24.62 18.40 3.05
N GLU A 273 -23.73 17.73 3.77
CA GLU A 273 -24.02 16.48 4.50
C GLU A 273 -25.13 16.68 5.52
N ARG A 274 -25.11 17.75 6.33
CA ARG A 274 -26.21 18.04 7.27
C ARG A 274 -27.55 18.24 6.58
N VAL A 275 -27.58 18.96 5.46
CA VAL A 275 -28.83 19.15 4.70
C VAL A 275 -29.37 17.82 4.16
N ILE A 276 -28.50 16.90 3.76
CA ILE A 276 -28.90 15.56 3.32
C ILE A 276 -29.40 14.74 4.51
N GLN A 277 -28.71 14.78 5.65
CA GLN A 277 -29.15 14.10 6.88
C GLN A 277 -30.53 14.59 7.33
N GLU A 278 -30.75 15.90 7.40
CA GLU A 278 -32.06 16.47 7.77
C GLU A 278 -33.18 16.05 6.79
N LYS A 279 -32.87 15.94 5.49
CA LYS A 279 -33.84 15.44 4.50
C LYS A 279 -34.13 13.95 4.69
N ASN A 280 -33.11 13.16 4.96
CA ASN A 280 -33.27 11.73 5.22
C ASN A 280 -34.08 11.50 6.49
N GLU A 281 -33.78 12.21 7.58
CA GLU A 281 -34.54 12.14 8.84
C GLU A 281 -36.02 12.48 8.60
N LYS A 282 -36.32 13.52 7.81
CA LYS A 282 -37.71 13.86 7.44
C LYS A 282 -38.40 12.71 6.69
N VAL A 283 -37.75 12.16 5.67
CA VAL A 283 -38.30 11.05 4.89
C VAL A 283 -38.48 9.80 5.76
N GLU A 284 -37.54 9.50 6.65
CA GLU A 284 -37.63 8.39 7.60
C GLU A 284 -38.83 8.58 8.54
N THR A 285 -39.03 9.77 9.10
CA THR A 285 -40.22 10.04 9.93
C THR A 285 -41.53 9.96 9.15
N GLU A 286 -41.55 10.38 7.87
CA GLU A 286 -42.73 10.22 7.00
C GLU A 286 -43.04 8.74 6.73
N ILE A 287 -42.00 7.91 6.50
CA ILE A 287 -42.14 6.46 6.34
C ILE A 287 -42.68 5.83 7.62
N GLU A 288 -42.12 6.16 8.79
CA GLU A 288 -42.57 5.65 10.09
C GLU A 288 -44.04 6.02 10.36
N ASN A 289 -44.43 7.27 10.07
CA ASN A 289 -45.82 7.71 10.20
C ASN A 289 -46.76 6.95 9.26
N LEU A 290 -46.35 6.72 8.01
CA LEU A 290 -47.14 5.97 7.05
C LEU A 290 -47.29 4.50 7.45
N LEU A 291 -46.22 3.87 7.94
CA LEU A 291 -46.25 2.51 8.47
C LEU A 291 -47.18 2.40 9.67
N HIS A 292 -47.05 3.30 10.65
CA HIS A 292 -47.92 3.32 11.81
C HIS A 292 -49.39 3.50 11.42
N HIS A 293 -49.68 4.40 10.47
CA HIS A 293 -51.04 4.61 9.97
C HIS A 293 -51.59 3.35 9.30
N PHE A 294 -50.78 2.70 8.46
CA PHE A 294 -51.16 1.45 7.81
C PHE A 294 -51.44 0.34 8.82
N ASP A 295 -50.56 0.14 9.79
CA ASP A 295 -50.72 -0.88 10.84
C ASP A 295 -52.00 -0.63 11.65
N THR A 296 -52.27 0.63 12.02
CA THR A 296 -53.50 1.02 12.73
C THR A 296 -54.74 0.73 11.89
N GLU A 297 -54.75 1.11 10.61
CA GLU A 297 -55.88 0.81 9.73
C GLU A 297 -56.11 -0.69 9.53
N MET A 298 -55.03 -1.46 9.44
CA MET A 298 -55.09 -2.91 9.31
C MET A 298 -55.67 -3.55 10.56
N GLU A 299 -55.26 -3.11 11.75
CA GLU A 299 -55.81 -3.56 13.03
C GLU A 299 -57.30 -3.22 13.15
N GLU A 300 -57.70 -2.00 12.79
CA GLU A 300 -59.11 -1.61 12.78
C GLU A 300 -59.95 -2.44 11.80
N LYS A 301 -59.44 -2.70 10.59
CA LYS A 301 -60.13 -3.54 9.60
C LYS A 301 -60.24 -4.98 10.08
N GLN A 302 -59.18 -5.51 10.70
CA GLN A 302 -59.19 -6.85 11.29
C GLN A 302 -60.23 -6.97 12.41
N ALA A 303 -60.26 -6.00 13.33
CA ALA A 303 -61.26 -5.97 14.41
C ALA A 303 -62.70 -5.89 13.87
N LYS A 304 -62.95 -5.08 12.83
CA LYS A 304 -64.26 -4.98 12.16
C LYS A 304 -64.65 -6.30 11.48
N LEU A 305 -63.71 -7.00 10.84
CA LEU A 305 -63.95 -8.30 10.23
C LEU A 305 -64.28 -9.38 11.27
N GLU A 306 -63.56 -9.40 12.38
CA GLU A 306 -63.82 -10.32 13.49
C GLU A 306 -65.19 -10.07 14.12
N LEU A 307 -65.56 -8.79 14.34
CA LEU A 307 -66.89 -8.44 14.84
C LEU A 307 -68.00 -8.88 13.88
N ASN A 308 -67.87 -8.57 12.59
CA ASN A 308 -68.84 -8.99 11.58
C ASN A 308 -68.99 -10.51 11.49
N ARG A 309 -67.87 -11.24 11.65
CA ARG A 309 -67.89 -12.70 11.68
C ARG A 309 -68.68 -13.22 12.89
N MET A 310 -68.45 -12.64 14.07
CA MET A 310 -69.21 -13.00 15.27
C MET A 310 -70.71 -12.72 15.12
N ASP A 311 -71.08 -11.59 14.52
CA ASP A 311 -72.48 -11.27 14.26
C ASP A 311 -73.10 -12.22 13.22
N TYR A 312 -72.38 -12.56 12.14
CA TYR A 312 -72.83 -13.55 11.16
C TYR A 312 -73.05 -14.93 11.80
N GLU A 313 -72.11 -15.40 12.65
CA GLU A 313 -72.24 -16.67 13.35
C GLU A 313 -73.47 -16.67 14.27
N ARG A 314 -73.75 -15.56 14.97
CA ARG A 314 -74.97 -15.39 15.78
C ARG A 314 -76.24 -15.44 14.94
N GLU A 315 -76.30 -14.68 13.84
CA GLU A 315 -77.45 -14.67 12.93
C GLU A 315 -77.68 -16.04 12.30
N GLU A 316 -76.63 -16.79 11.97
CA GLU A 316 -76.73 -18.15 11.45
C GLU A 316 -77.33 -19.11 12.50
N GLU A 317 -76.95 -18.99 13.77
CA GLU A 317 -77.55 -19.76 14.87
C GLU A 317 -79.01 -19.40 15.08
N GLU A 318 -79.36 -18.12 15.08
CA GLU A 318 -80.74 -17.64 15.17
C GLU A 318 -81.60 -18.16 14.02
N LEU A 319 -81.07 -18.13 12.79
CA LEU A 319 -81.74 -18.66 11.61
C LEU A 319 -82.01 -20.17 11.76
N LYS A 320 -81.00 -20.95 12.16
CA LYS A 320 -81.14 -22.40 12.41
C LYS A 320 -82.21 -22.69 13.48
N MET A 321 -82.29 -21.86 14.51
CA MET A 321 -83.32 -22.00 15.54
C MET A 321 -84.72 -21.68 15.00
N LEU A 322 -84.84 -20.63 14.21
CA LEU A 322 -86.10 -20.21 13.62
C LEU A 322 -86.61 -21.20 12.56
N GLU A 323 -85.73 -21.75 11.72
CA GLU A 323 -86.05 -22.82 10.77
C GLU A 323 -86.62 -24.07 11.45
N LYS A 324 -86.04 -24.46 12.61
CA LYS A 324 -86.57 -25.57 13.43
C LYS A 324 -87.98 -25.25 13.93
N LEU A 325 -88.21 -24.03 14.42
CA LEU A 325 -89.54 -23.59 14.89
C LEU A 325 -90.56 -23.57 13.76
N PHE A 326 -90.19 -23.06 12.58
CA PHE A 326 -91.06 -23.07 11.40
C PHE A 326 -91.40 -24.48 10.95
N SER A 327 -90.43 -25.40 10.97
CA SER A 327 -90.66 -26.81 10.63
C SER A 327 -91.70 -27.46 11.55
N VAL A 328 -91.64 -27.17 12.86
CA VAL A 328 -92.64 -27.65 13.84
C VAL A 328 -94.01 -27.02 13.55
N LEU A 329 -94.05 -25.70 13.35
CA LEU A 329 -95.29 -24.97 13.10
C LEU A 329 -95.98 -25.42 11.80
N GLU A 330 -95.23 -25.70 10.75
CA GLU A 330 -95.76 -26.20 9.47
C GLU A 330 -96.46 -27.56 9.65
N VAL A 331 -95.86 -28.46 10.43
CA VAL A 331 -96.48 -29.74 10.81
C VAL A 331 -97.76 -29.51 11.62
N GLU A 332 -97.79 -28.57 12.56
CA GLU A 332 -99.00 -28.26 13.31
C GLU A 332 -100.10 -27.64 12.42
N CYS A 333 -99.75 -26.71 11.54
CA CYS A 333 -100.69 -26.09 10.60
C CYS A 333 -101.33 -27.14 9.67
N THR A 334 -100.53 -28.04 9.10
CA THR A 334 -101.05 -29.13 8.25
C THR A 334 -101.97 -30.06 9.03
N GLN A 335 -101.62 -30.41 10.27
CA GLN A 335 -102.50 -31.20 11.15
C GLN A 335 -103.82 -30.48 11.47
N ILE A 336 -103.80 -29.17 11.74
CA ILE A 336 -105.02 -28.39 12.00
C ILE A 336 -105.89 -28.31 10.74
N GLN A 337 -105.29 -28.07 9.58
CA GLN A 337 -106.02 -28.05 8.31
C GLN A 337 -106.67 -29.41 8.02
N GLU A 338 -105.94 -30.51 8.25
CA GLU A 338 -106.46 -31.86 8.09
C GLU A 338 -107.61 -32.16 9.06
N LYS A 339 -107.47 -31.79 10.34
CA LYS A 339 -108.55 -31.91 11.34
C LYS A 339 -109.79 -31.11 10.93
N ARG A 340 -109.64 -29.90 10.40
CA ARG A 340 -110.76 -29.08 9.89
C ARG A 340 -111.43 -29.74 8.69
N ARG A 341 -110.65 -30.29 7.75
CA ARG A 341 -111.17 -31.02 6.58
C ARG A 341 -112.02 -32.22 7.01
N LEU A 342 -111.52 -33.05 7.92
CA LEU A 342 -112.23 -34.22 8.45
C LEU A 342 -113.49 -33.82 9.22
N ALA A 343 -113.44 -32.75 10.02
CA ALA A 343 -114.61 -32.26 10.75
C ALA A 343 -115.72 -31.77 9.80
N GLU A 344 -115.37 -31.08 8.72
CA GLU A 344 -116.34 -30.62 7.71
C GLU A 344 -116.92 -31.79 6.91
N GLU A 345 -116.10 -32.80 6.59
CA GLU A 345 -116.59 -34.05 5.99
C GLU A 345 -117.58 -34.77 6.90
N LYS A 346 -117.26 -34.91 8.18
CA LYS A 346 -118.16 -35.49 9.19
C LYS A 346 -119.45 -34.69 9.34
N ARG A 347 -119.40 -33.36 9.37
CA ARG A 347 -120.61 -32.51 9.38
C ARG A 347 -121.47 -32.72 8.14
N ARG A 348 -120.86 -32.82 6.95
CA ARG A 348 -121.59 -33.11 5.69
C ARG A 348 -122.25 -34.49 5.73
N GLU A 349 -121.60 -35.50 6.29
CA GLU A 349 -122.19 -36.83 6.50
C GLU A 349 -123.35 -36.80 7.49
N GLU A 350 -123.19 -36.13 8.63
CA GLU A 350 -124.25 -35.96 9.65
C GLU A 350 -125.47 -35.22 9.07
N VAL A 351 -125.26 -34.18 8.26
CA VAL A 351 -126.35 -33.47 7.58
C VAL A 351 -127.07 -34.40 6.59
N LYS A 352 -126.34 -35.16 5.78
CA LYS A 352 -126.95 -36.15 4.86
C LYS A 352 -127.74 -37.21 5.61
N ASP A 353 -127.22 -37.72 6.72
CA ASP A 353 -127.90 -38.71 7.56
C ASP A 353 -129.15 -38.10 8.23
N LEU A 354 -129.07 -36.88 8.75
CA LEU A 354 -130.22 -36.15 9.29
C LEU A 354 -131.28 -35.86 8.21
N GLU A 355 -130.88 -35.51 6.99
CA GLU A 355 -131.80 -35.34 5.86
C GLU A 355 -132.51 -36.65 5.52
N LEU A 356 -131.80 -37.77 5.48
CA LEU A 356 -132.37 -39.10 5.25
C LEU A 356 -133.35 -39.48 6.37
N LYS A 357 -132.96 -39.29 7.63
CA LYS A 357 -133.83 -39.50 8.81
C LYS A 357 -135.07 -38.61 8.76
N THR A 358 -134.92 -37.34 8.37
CA THR A 358 -136.03 -36.39 8.24
C THR A 358 -136.99 -36.80 7.12
N LYS A 359 -136.48 -37.18 5.95
CA LYS A 359 -137.27 -37.72 4.83
C LYS A 359 -138.06 -38.96 5.26
N ALA A 360 -137.41 -39.90 5.95
CA ALA A 360 -138.06 -41.09 6.49
C ALA A 360 -139.16 -40.74 7.52
N ALA A 361 -138.88 -39.80 8.44
CA ALA A 361 -139.85 -39.32 9.41
C ALA A 361 -141.07 -38.65 8.76
N ILE A 362 -140.87 -37.82 7.73
CA ILE A 362 -141.96 -37.19 6.96
C ILE A 362 -142.86 -38.26 6.33
N ILE A 363 -142.29 -39.30 5.71
CA ILE A 363 -143.05 -40.40 5.11
C ILE A 363 -143.86 -41.13 6.19
N ALA A 364 -143.23 -41.49 7.31
CA ALA A 364 -143.91 -42.17 8.42
C ALA A 364 -145.04 -41.32 9.00
N GLN A 365 -144.80 -40.02 9.22
CA GLN A 365 -145.81 -39.09 9.72
C GLN A 365 -146.95 -38.90 8.71
N ALA A 366 -146.67 -38.77 7.41
CA ALA A 366 -147.68 -38.65 6.37
C ALA A 366 -148.55 -39.90 6.31
N TRP A 367 -147.94 -41.09 6.41
CA TRP A 367 -148.67 -42.35 6.48
C TRP A 367 -149.57 -42.44 7.72
N TRP A 368 -149.05 -42.05 8.90
CA TRP A 368 -149.82 -42.00 10.14
C TRP A 368 -150.95 -40.98 10.12
N ARG A 369 -150.69 -39.74 9.66
CA ARG A 369 -151.73 -38.72 9.47
C ARG A 369 -152.80 -39.22 8.51
N GLY A 370 -152.41 -39.82 7.38
CA GLY A 370 -153.33 -40.45 6.44
C GLY A 370 -154.15 -41.58 7.07
N TYR A 371 -153.52 -42.47 7.83
CA TYR A 371 -154.20 -43.54 8.58
C TYR A 371 -155.18 -42.97 9.61
N SER A 372 -154.75 -41.98 10.40
CA SER A 372 -155.56 -41.30 11.41
C SER A 372 -156.77 -40.59 10.79
N THR A 373 -156.59 -39.84 9.71
CA THR A 373 -157.70 -39.19 8.97
C THR A 373 -158.66 -40.23 8.40
N ARG A 374 -158.16 -41.31 7.79
CA ARG A 374 -159.02 -42.41 7.30
C ARG A 374 -159.79 -43.06 8.45
N LYS A 375 -159.16 -43.28 9.60
CA LYS A 375 -159.81 -43.83 10.81
C LYS A 375 -160.85 -42.85 11.38
N ALA A 376 -160.56 -41.55 11.41
CA ALA A 376 -161.49 -40.51 11.85
C ALA A 376 -162.70 -40.37 10.91
N LEU A 377 -162.50 -40.46 9.59
CA LEU A 377 -163.59 -40.50 8.61
C LEU A 377 -164.44 -41.76 8.76
N LYS A 378 -163.80 -42.92 9.02
CA LYS A 378 -164.51 -44.17 9.33
C LYS A 378 -165.37 -44.06 10.61
N ASN A 379 -164.96 -43.23 11.57
CA ASN A 379 -165.72 -42.94 12.79
C ASN A 379 -166.79 -41.83 12.59
N LYS A 380 -166.56 -40.83 11.73
CA LYS A 380 -167.55 -39.78 11.37
C LYS A 380 -168.70 -40.30 10.51
N GLY A 381 -168.52 -41.43 9.80
CA GLY A 381 -169.60 -42.13 9.10
C GLY A 381 -170.65 -42.79 10.00
N LYS A 382 -170.51 -42.75 11.34
CA LYS A 382 -171.38 -43.48 12.27
C LYS A 382 -172.15 -42.62 13.30
N SER A 383 -172.20 -41.29 13.19
CA SER A 383 -173.09 -40.50 14.09
C SER A 383 -173.76 -39.27 13.45
N LYS A 384 -175.07 -39.45 13.20
CA LYS A 384 -176.19 -38.49 13.31
C LYS A 384 -176.28 -37.27 12.36
N LYS A 385 -177.31 -37.31 11.50
CA LYS A 385 -178.05 -36.12 11.04
C LYS A 385 -179.57 -36.31 11.23
N ALA A 386 -180.06 -35.80 12.37
CA ALA A 386 -181.37 -35.21 12.64
C ALA A 386 -181.11 -34.31 13.87
N LYS A 387 -181.52 -33.04 14.03
CA LYS A 387 -182.67 -32.28 13.53
C LYS A 387 -182.42 -30.78 13.84
N LYS A 388 -182.93 -29.90 12.97
CA LYS A 388 -183.34 -28.49 13.15
C LYS A 388 -183.89 -28.22 14.58
N GLY A 389 -183.69 -27.13 15.31
CA GLY A 389 -183.04 -25.82 15.15
C GLY A 389 -183.62 -24.85 16.21
N LYS A 390 -182.82 -23.96 16.81
CA LYS A 390 -183.21 -22.62 17.35
C LYS A 390 -181.99 -21.99 18.05
N GLY A 391 -181.56 -20.82 17.59
CA GLY A 391 -180.46 -20.07 18.19
C GLY A 391 -180.91 -19.14 19.33
N LYS A 392 -179.98 -18.85 20.25
CA LYS A 392 -179.86 -17.54 20.92
C LYS A 392 -178.62 -17.49 21.83
N LYS A 393 -177.90 -16.38 21.67
CA LYS A 393 -177.11 -15.56 22.62
C LYS A 393 -175.92 -16.18 23.36
N THR A 394 -174.70 -15.70 23.12
CA THR A 394 -174.04 -14.49 23.69
C THR A 394 -173.87 -14.57 25.22
N LYS A 395 -172.61 -14.72 25.65
CA LYS A 395 -171.95 -13.81 26.58
C LYS A 395 -170.45 -13.89 26.39
#